data_AF-A0A0D3IZV9-F1
#
_entry.id   AF-A0A0D3IZV9-F1
#
_cell.length_a   1.000
_cell.length_b   1.000
_cell.length_c   1.000
_cell.angle_alpha   90.00
_cell.angle_beta   90.00
_cell.angle_gamma   90.00
#
_symmetry.space_group_name_H-M   'P 1'
#
loop_
_entity.id
_entity.type
_entity.pdbx_description
1 polymer ?
#
loop_
_entity_poly.entity_id
_entity_poly.type
_entity_poly.pdbx_seq_one_letter_code
_entity_poly.pdbx_strand_id
1 'polypeptide(L)'
;MRKDRSSRDVERDVGIFDYATPDVAGFGGALKVTPADFQVNELRASGEEVSLDSSPLPEDAGSEGSNVRFVLQKERLDTLGALAELGSLLGVPTRSFSVAGLKDYRAVTTQEVVARDVTPEAVAACAPPPCLRLGRAWPTATKLRLGGCGGNRFRIVVRGVAGGGRRIDKALRALKRRGFINYFGLQRFGSGASVNHEVGLACLLRRYDDAVCKALSPPAGGRTSSAELEAHEAWAVGRDARSALRLMPRSRHLQRALLARLAGEATDGGGAGAGRARQPNGWSDLTSDACRDAVLSLPLPHRRLLAHAYFSRLWNIAASERLRRYGVGPAREGELVWLRPADLPPGCECDGCAQAAAGGGGPHAYERGRRRRRSVHIVSAAEAAAEVFAAKQVVLPLAGSRTLFPRDEVGSLLRRLLCYDGVDPDGGELEVSSDKEQPPLPLLGSYRRLLLRPRRMSWELLQASSHETHRDSREMSGQLPSWQLPKGARREAVEGQRMEAAATVGMLDASAEGEATCDVAVQFDLPPGAYATMALREVMKTQPPPARLRHIRFDP
;
A
#
# COMPACT_ATOMS: atom_id res chain seq x y z
N MET A 1 -16.07 -20.34 -26.39
CA MET A 1 -14.77 -20.70 -25.79
C MET A 1 -14.58 -19.94 -24.48
N ARG A 2 -14.92 -20.55 -23.34
CA ARG A 2 -14.63 -20.00 -22.01
C ARG A 2 -13.15 -20.25 -21.73
N LYS A 3 -12.29 -19.24 -21.90
CA LYS A 3 -10.91 -19.34 -21.41
C LYS A 3 -10.97 -19.55 -19.90
N ASP A 4 -10.38 -20.65 -19.47
CA ASP A 4 -10.12 -20.99 -18.09
C ASP A 4 -9.52 -19.78 -17.36
N ARG A 5 -10.30 -19.16 -16.47
CA ARG A 5 -9.90 -17.99 -15.65
C ARG A 5 -9.19 -18.41 -14.36
N SER A 6 -8.84 -19.70 -14.19
CA SER A 6 -8.41 -20.28 -12.91
C SER A 6 -7.00 -19.92 -12.43
N SER A 7 -6.16 -19.20 -13.20
CA SER A 7 -4.87 -18.71 -12.68
C SER A 7 -4.48 -17.32 -13.20
N ARG A 8 -5.38 -16.33 -13.05
CA ARG A 8 -5.02 -14.93 -13.33
C ARG A 8 -3.90 -14.51 -12.38
N ASP A 9 -2.72 -14.27 -12.92
CA ASP A 9 -1.58 -13.80 -12.14
C ASP A 9 -1.75 -12.31 -11.83
N VAL A 10 -2.37 -12.04 -10.68
CA VAL A 10 -2.76 -10.70 -10.23
C VAL A 10 -1.60 -9.72 -10.09
N GLU A 11 -0.36 -10.19 -9.85
CA GLU A 11 0.82 -9.33 -9.82
C GLU A 11 1.17 -8.81 -11.21
N ARG A 12 1.03 -9.66 -12.23
CA ARG A 12 1.33 -9.32 -13.61
C ARG A 12 0.35 -8.30 -14.18
N ASP A 13 -0.93 -8.38 -13.80
CA ASP A 13 -1.95 -7.40 -14.21
C ASP A 13 -1.57 -5.96 -13.82
N VAL A 14 -0.82 -5.80 -12.72
CA VAL A 14 -0.39 -4.51 -12.18
C VAL A 14 1.08 -4.18 -12.41
N GLY A 15 1.74 -4.87 -13.34
CA GLY A 15 3.08 -4.54 -13.79
C GLY A 15 4.22 -5.03 -12.87
N ILE A 16 3.94 -5.93 -11.92
CA ILE A 16 4.94 -6.50 -11.02
C ILE A 16 5.49 -7.77 -11.69
N PHE A 17 6.69 -7.68 -12.29
CA PHE A 17 7.23 -8.76 -13.11
C PHE A 17 8.56 -9.34 -12.60
N ASP A 18 9.45 -8.49 -12.11
CA ASP A 18 10.86 -8.86 -11.91
C ASP A 18 11.24 -8.91 -10.42
N TYR A 19 12.47 -9.35 -10.18
CA TYR A 19 13.11 -9.43 -8.87
C TYR A 19 14.43 -8.65 -8.91
N ALA A 20 14.84 -8.04 -7.81
CA ALA A 20 16.15 -7.36 -7.73
C ALA A 20 17.33 -8.36 -7.70
N THR A 21 17.05 -9.60 -7.27
CA THR A 21 18.04 -10.67 -7.07
C THR A 21 17.65 -11.94 -7.82
N PRO A 22 17.39 -11.90 -9.14
CA PRO A 22 16.85 -13.05 -9.90
C PRO A 22 17.72 -14.31 -9.77
N ASP A 23 19.02 -14.14 -9.54
CA ASP A 23 20.03 -15.17 -9.30
C ASP A 23 19.93 -15.91 -7.95
N VAL A 24 19.08 -15.46 -7.03
CA VAL A 24 18.90 -16.06 -5.70
C VAL A 24 17.57 -16.82 -5.64
N ALA A 25 17.61 -18.13 -5.36
CA ALA A 25 16.39 -18.91 -5.18
C ALA A 25 15.58 -18.41 -3.97
N GLY A 26 14.27 -18.18 -4.14
CA GLY A 26 13.40 -17.84 -3.01
C GLY A 26 13.05 -19.07 -2.17
N PHE A 27 12.53 -18.90 -0.96
CA PHE A 27 12.26 -20.02 -0.03
C PHE A 27 10.76 -20.35 0.16
N GLY A 28 9.84 -19.68 -0.52
CA GLY A 28 8.40 -19.92 -0.38
C GLY A 28 7.84 -19.53 1.00
N GLY A 29 6.86 -20.30 1.48
CA GLY A 29 6.16 -20.09 2.75
C GLY A 29 4.88 -19.25 2.64
N ALA A 30 4.17 -19.13 3.77
CA ALA A 30 2.89 -18.43 3.88
C ALA A 30 2.99 -17.18 4.76
N LEU A 31 2.34 -16.10 4.33
CA LEU A 31 2.23 -14.84 5.08
C LEU A 31 0.82 -14.67 5.65
N LYS A 32 0.74 -13.93 6.75
CA LYS A 32 -0.55 -13.52 7.37
C LYS A 32 -1.46 -14.73 7.65
N VAL A 33 -0.89 -15.86 8.09
CA VAL A 33 -1.66 -17.04 8.53
C VAL A 33 -2.50 -16.66 9.74
N THR A 34 -1.90 -15.95 10.69
CA THR A 34 -2.58 -15.25 11.78
C THR A 34 -2.24 -13.74 11.72
N PRO A 35 -3.06 -12.84 12.29
CA PRO A 35 -2.71 -11.42 12.38
C PRO A 35 -1.43 -11.16 13.16
N ALA A 36 -1.15 -11.99 14.19
CA ALA A 36 0.05 -11.90 15.02
C ALA A 36 1.34 -12.19 14.25
N ASP A 37 1.27 -12.95 13.14
CA ASP A 37 2.40 -13.18 12.24
C ASP A 37 2.81 -11.92 11.47
N PHE A 38 2.02 -10.84 11.52
CA PHE A 38 2.30 -9.61 10.79
C PHE A 38 2.12 -8.40 11.70
N GLN A 39 3.22 -7.96 12.32
CA GLN A 39 3.23 -6.82 13.21
C GLN A 39 3.89 -5.61 12.56
N VAL A 40 3.27 -4.45 12.75
CA VAL A 40 3.71 -3.17 12.18
C VAL A 40 3.71 -2.09 13.26
N ASN A 41 4.91 -1.67 13.68
CA ASN A 41 5.06 -0.56 14.60
C ASN A 41 5.52 0.68 13.84
N GLU A 42 4.85 1.80 14.05
CA GLU A 42 5.26 3.08 13.47
C GLU A 42 6.62 3.51 13.99
N LEU A 43 7.42 4.13 13.12
CA LEU A 43 8.63 4.84 13.52
C LEU A 43 8.35 6.34 13.51
N ARG A 44 8.71 7.04 14.59
CA ARG A 44 8.73 8.51 14.64
C ARG A 44 9.72 9.06 13.61
N ALA A 45 9.64 10.36 13.30
CA ALA A 45 10.59 11.01 12.39
C ALA A 45 12.05 10.89 12.87
N SER A 46 12.27 10.79 14.20
CA SER A 46 13.56 10.50 14.83
C SER A 46 14.10 9.09 14.58
N GLY A 47 13.25 8.16 14.11
CA GLY A 47 13.57 6.74 13.91
C GLY A 47 13.31 5.84 15.13
N GLU A 48 12.83 6.42 16.22
CA GLU A 48 12.37 5.71 17.41
C GLU A 48 11.09 4.93 17.10
N GLU A 49 10.98 3.73 17.69
CA GLU A 49 9.83 2.85 17.50
C GLU A 49 8.72 3.18 18.50
N VAL A 50 7.50 3.30 17.98
CA VAL A 50 6.30 3.48 18.80
C VAL A 50 5.88 2.14 19.42
N SER A 51 5.73 2.12 20.73
CA SER A 51 5.22 1.01 21.54
C SER A 51 4.21 1.50 22.58
N LEU A 52 3.38 0.60 23.11
CA LEU A 52 2.39 0.96 24.14
C LEU A 52 3.03 1.58 25.39
N ASP A 53 4.25 1.16 25.69
CA ASP A 53 5.04 1.57 26.87
C ASP A 53 6.12 2.61 26.52
N SER A 54 6.07 3.26 25.34
CA SER A 54 7.12 4.18 24.87
C SER A 54 7.56 5.16 25.96
N SER A 55 8.86 5.08 26.31
CA SER A 55 9.54 5.94 27.26
C SER A 55 11.00 6.13 26.83
N PRO A 56 11.56 7.36 26.87
CA PRO A 56 10.90 8.60 27.28
C PRO A 56 9.82 9.06 26.27
N LEU A 57 8.95 9.96 26.70
CA LEU A 57 8.04 10.63 25.78
C LEU A 57 8.86 11.49 24.79
N PRO A 58 8.32 11.79 23.59
CA PRO A 58 8.95 12.74 22.67
C PRO A 58 9.30 14.07 23.33
N GLU A 59 10.28 14.79 22.77
CA GLU A 59 10.66 16.13 23.24
C GLU A 59 9.50 17.14 23.21
N ASP A 60 8.51 16.96 22.33
CA ASP A 60 7.33 17.83 22.25
C ASP A 60 6.20 17.45 23.23
N ALA A 61 6.42 16.44 24.07
CA ALA A 61 5.44 16.00 25.05
C ALA A 61 5.28 17.00 26.20
N GLY A 62 4.04 17.35 26.52
CA GLY A 62 3.74 18.34 27.57
C GLY A 62 3.76 19.79 27.07
N SER A 63 3.92 20.02 25.76
CA SER A 63 3.61 21.32 25.17
C SER A 63 2.15 21.68 25.44
N GLU A 64 1.90 22.87 26.01
CA GLU A 64 0.54 23.36 26.24
C GLU A 64 -0.23 23.37 24.91
N GLY A 65 -1.34 22.63 24.87
CA GLY A 65 -2.11 22.44 23.65
C GLY A 65 -3.43 21.73 23.92
N SER A 66 -4.43 22.02 23.10
CA SER A 66 -5.77 21.43 23.19
C SER A 66 -5.89 20.03 22.56
N ASN A 67 -4.76 19.44 22.13
CA ASN A 67 -4.74 18.09 21.59
C ASN A 67 -4.05 17.12 22.56
N VAL A 68 -4.42 15.86 22.45
CA VAL A 68 -3.81 14.75 23.17
C VAL A 68 -3.21 13.80 22.16
N ARG A 69 -1.92 13.48 22.34
CA ARG A 69 -1.24 12.41 21.62
C ARG A 69 -1.25 11.16 22.46
N PHE A 70 -1.53 10.02 21.84
CA PHE A 70 -1.48 8.72 22.50
C PHE A 70 -1.09 7.61 21.53
N VAL A 71 -0.70 6.47 22.08
CA VAL A 71 -0.38 5.28 21.29
C VAL A 71 -1.61 4.39 21.14
N LEU A 72 -1.88 3.97 19.90
CA LEU A 72 -2.94 3.04 19.56
C LEU A 72 -2.33 1.75 19.02
N GLN A 73 -2.66 0.61 19.63
CA GLN A 73 -2.48 -0.70 19.04
C GLN A 73 -3.84 -1.29 18.63
N LYS A 74 -3.91 -1.84 17.42
CA LYS A 74 -5.12 -2.48 16.89
C LYS A 74 -4.80 -3.84 16.27
N GLU A 75 -5.78 -4.75 16.34
CA GLU A 75 -5.78 -6.06 15.67
C GLU A 75 -7.08 -6.25 14.89
N ARG A 76 -7.00 -6.78 13.64
CA ARG A 76 -8.17 -7.09 12.78
C ARG A 76 -9.14 -5.91 12.59
N LEU A 77 -8.61 -4.70 12.56
CA LEU A 77 -9.36 -3.47 12.32
C LEU A 77 -8.52 -2.55 11.44
N ASP A 78 -9.14 -1.84 10.50
CA ASP A 78 -8.46 -0.79 9.76
C ASP A 78 -8.35 0.47 10.62
N THR A 79 -7.43 1.38 10.27
CA THR A 79 -7.20 2.58 11.09
C THR A 79 -8.44 3.47 11.20
N LEU A 80 -9.26 3.61 10.15
CA LEU A 80 -10.44 4.47 10.23
C LEU A 80 -11.55 3.83 11.07
N GLY A 81 -11.74 2.52 10.97
CA GLY A 81 -12.62 1.75 11.86
C GLY A 81 -12.21 1.90 13.32
N ALA A 82 -10.92 1.80 13.63
CA ALA A 82 -10.41 2.01 14.98
C ALA A 82 -10.68 3.42 15.52
N LEU A 83 -10.50 4.45 14.69
CA LEU A 83 -10.78 5.83 15.10
C LEU A 83 -12.28 6.11 15.25
N ALA A 84 -13.15 5.43 14.51
CA ALA A 84 -14.60 5.53 14.68
C ALA A 84 -15.07 4.90 16.01
N GLU A 85 -14.51 3.74 16.36
CA GLU A 85 -14.75 3.09 17.65
C GLU A 85 -14.32 4.00 18.81
N LEU A 86 -13.08 4.50 18.76
CA LEU A 86 -12.55 5.42 19.77
C LEU A 86 -13.33 6.73 19.83
N GLY A 87 -13.78 7.26 18.69
CA GLY A 87 -14.60 8.46 18.66
C GLY A 87 -15.93 8.28 19.41
N SER A 88 -16.54 7.11 19.28
CA SER A 88 -17.77 6.77 20.01
C SER A 88 -17.53 6.67 21.52
N LEU A 89 -16.40 6.10 21.94
CA LEU A 89 -16.03 5.97 23.36
C LEU A 89 -15.60 7.29 24.00
N LEU A 90 -14.92 8.15 23.25
CA LEU A 90 -14.38 9.43 23.72
C LEU A 90 -15.35 10.61 23.50
N GLY A 91 -16.51 10.38 22.89
CA GLY A 91 -17.51 11.42 22.63
C GLY A 91 -17.09 12.44 21.57
N VAL A 92 -16.20 12.07 20.64
CA VAL A 92 -15.69 12.97 19.59
C VAL A 92 -15.81 12.36 18.20
N PRO A 93 -16.10 13.16 17.15
CA PRO A 93 -16.24 12.63 15.81
C PRO A 93 -14.88 12.16 15.23
N THR A 94 -14.89 11.21 14.28
CA THR A 94 -13.67 10.66 13.66
C THR A 94 -12.74 11.74 13.05
N ARG A 95 -13.30 12.88 12.60
CA ARG A 95 -12.55 14.04 12.07
C ARG A 95 -11.70 14.77 13.13
N SER A 96 -11.92 14.50 14.41
CA SER A 96 -11.13 15.06 15.52
C SER A 96 -9.78 14.35 15.68
N PHE A 97 -9.61 13.18 15.07
CA PHE A 97 -8.36 12.43 15.10
C PHE A 97 -7.45 12.77 13.92
N SER A 98 -6.14 12.66 14.14
CA SER A 98 -5.10 12.73 13.12
C SER A 98 -4.06 11.64 13.32
N VAL A 99 -3.54 11.10 12.22
CA VAL A 99 -2.56 10.01 12.18
C VAL A 99 -1.50 10.29 11.12
N ALA A 100 -0.29 9.75 11.29
CA ALA A 100 0.78 9.89 10.30
C ALA A 100 0.59 8.97 9.08
N GLY A 101 -0.19 7.89 9.22
CA GLY A 101 -0.56 7.00 8.12
C GLY A 101 -1.60 5.96 8.53
N LEU A 102 -2.21 5.34 7.53
CA LEU A 102 -3.11 4.20 7.73
C LEU A 102 -2.29 2.91 7.82
N LYS A 103 -2.76 1.94 8.61
CA LYS A 103 -2.12 0.64 8.81
C LYS A 103 -3.04 -0.50 8.38
N ASP A 104 -2.44 -1.64 8.07
CA ASP A 104 -3.13 -2.83 7.55
C ASP A 104 -4.21 -3.37 8.49
N TYR A 105 -5.29 -3.88 7.92
CA TYR A 105 -6.37 -4.57 8.64
C TYR A 105 -5.92 -5.96 9.15
N ARG A 106 -5.29 -6.77 8.28
CA ARG A 106 -4.80 -8.12 8.62
C ARG A 106 -3.40 -8.07 9.23
N ALA A 107 -3.29 -7.43 10.40
CA ALA A 107 -2.06 -7.22 11.14
C ALA A 107 -2.36 -6.81 12.58
N VAL A 108 -1.37 -6.96 13.46
CA VAL A 108 -1.30 -6.19 14.72
C VAL A 108 -0.49 -4.94 14.45
N THR A 109 -1.05 -3.76 14.67
CA THR A 109 -0.39 -2.50 14.28
C THR A 109 -0.38 -1.51 15.42
N THR A 110 0.78 -0.91 15.69
CA THR A 110 0.99 0.11 16.73
C THR A 110 1.37 1.43 16.08
N GLN A 111 0.66 2.51 16.40
CA GLN A 111 0.89 3.84 15.82
C GLN A 111 0.55 4.95 16.81
N GLU A 112 1.02 6.17 16.55
CA GLU A 112 0.55 7.34 17.28
C GLU A 112 -0.74 7.89 16.67
N VAL A 113 -1.57 8.45 17.53
CA VAL A 113 -2.82 9.14 17.22
C VAL A 113 -2.83 10.45 17.99
N VAL A 114 -3.33 11.51 17.36
CA VAL A 114 -3.64 12.76 18.05
C VAL A 114 -5.14 13.01 17.97
N ALA A 115 -5.80 13.20 19.11
CA ALA A 115 -7.20 13.60 19.24
C ALA A 115 -7.30 15.04 19.73
N ARG A 116 -8.35 15.74 19.28
CA ARG A 116 -8.76 17.06 19.79
C ARG A 116 -9.96 16.94 20.69
N ASP A 117 -10.09 17.89 21.61
CA ASP A 117 -11.24 18.02 22.50
C ASP A 117 -11.40 16.79 23.42
N VAL A 118 -10.27 16.16 23.77
CA VAL A 118 -10.15 15.01 24.68
C VAL A 118 -9.01 15.31 25.66
N THR A 119 -9.07 14.78 26.90
CA THR A 119 -7.98 14.91 27.88
C THR A 119 -7.15 13.62 28.00
N PRO A 120 -5.87 13.67 28.44
CA PRO A 120 -5.08 12.47 28.68
C PRO A 120 -5.75 11.49 29.64
N GLU A 121 -6.44 11.99 30.67
CA GLU A 121 -7.16 11.20 31.66
C GLU A 121 -8.34 10.46 31.03
N ALA A 122 -9.07 11.11 30.11
CA ALA A 122 -10.15 10.46 29.38
C ALA A 122 -9.64 9.31 28.48
N VAL A 123 -8.48 9.49 27.84
CA VAL A 123 -7.84 8.42 27.07
C VAL A 123 -7.39 7.27 27.99
N ALA A 124 -6.81 7.59 29.15
CA ALA A 124 -6.34 6.58 30.12
C ALA A 124 -7.49 5.80 30.78
N ALA A 125 -8.64 6.45 31.01
CA ALA A 125 -9.85 5.85 31.56
C ALA A 125 -10.70 5.10 30.51
N CYS A 126 -10.43 5.30 29.22
CA CYS A 126 -11.15 4.66 28.13
C CYS A 126 -10.96 3.14 28.18
N ALA A 127 -12.06 2.39 28.14
CA ALA A 127 -12.08 0.93 28.05
C ALA A 127 -12.44 0.50 26.62
N PRO A 128 -11.47 0.41 25.70
CA PRO A 128 -11.73 0.01 24.32
C PRO A 128 -12.04 -1.50 24.22
N PRO A 129 -12.66 -1.96 23.12
CA PRO A 129 -12.88 -3.39 22.89
C PRO A 129 -11.55 -4.18 22.81
N PRO A 130 -11.56 -5.51 22.99
CA PRO A 130 -10.34 -6.33 23.05
C PRO A 130 -9.41 -6.23 21.83
N CYS A 131 -9.92 -5.83 20.67
CA CYS A 131 -9.15 -5.64 19.45
C CYS A 131 -8.33 -4.34 19.42
N LEU A 132 -8.48 -3.48 20.43
CA LEU A 132 -7.83 -2.19 20.59
C LEU A 132 -7.15 -2.08 21.95
N ARG A 133 -5.97 -1.45 21.97
CA ARG A 133 -5.27 -1.07 23.19
C ARG A 133 -4.77 0.35 23.07
N LEU A 134 -4.86 1.08 24.17
CA LEU A 134 -4.33 2.44 24.30
C LEU A 134 -3.09 2.39 25.18
N GLY A 135 -2.01 3.04 24.72
CA GLY A 135 -0.80 3.25 25.49
C GLY A 135 -0.82 4.59 26.21
N ARG A 136 0.36 5.10 26.57
CA ARG A 136 0.49 6.42 27.22
C ARG A 136 -0.18 7.53 26.40
N ALA A 137 -0.78 8.49 27.10
CA ALA A 137 -1.39 9.69 26.55
C ALA A 137 -0.75 10.95 27.17
N TRP A 138 -0.52 11.99 26.36
CA TRP A 138 0.09 13.23 26.81
C TRP A 138 -0.39 14.44 26.00
N PRO A 139 -0.36 15.66 26.59
CA PRO A 139 -0.70 16.89 25.87
C PRO A 139 0.26 17.17 24.71
N THR A 140 -0.28 17.71 23.62
CA THR A 140 0.51 18.21 22.50
C THR A 140 -0.14 19.41 21.80
N ALA A 141 0.68 20.36 21.37
CA ALA A 141 0.25 21.47 20.52
C ALA A 141 -0.01 21.06 19.05
N THR A 142 0.52 19.93 18.60
CA THR A 142 0.59 19.61 17.15
C THR A 142 -0.21 18.38 16.74
N LYS A 143 -0.89 18.50 15.60
CA LYS A 143 -1.53 17.36 14.91
C LYS A 143 -0.50 16.53 14.15
N LEU A 144 -0.81 15.26 13.94
CA LEU A 144 -0.02 14.41 13.05
C LEU A 144 -0.33 14.75 11.59
N ARG A 145 0.73 14.94 10.79
CA ARG A 145 0.63 15.14 9.34
C ARG A 145 0.74 13.79 8.63
N LEU A 146 -0.16 13.53 7.68
CA LEU A 146 -0.06 12.37 6.80
C LEU A 146 1.30 12.33 6.09
N GLY A 147 1.99 11.19 6.17
CA GLY A 147 3.35 11.00 5.68
C GLY A 147 4.45 11.52 6.61
N GLY A 148 4.10 12.01 7.81
CA GLY A 148 5.05 12.54 8.80
C GLY A 148 5.79 11.48 9.63
N CYS A 149 5.53 10.19 9.44
CA CYS A 149 6.26 9.13 10.14
C CYS A 149 7.66 8.95 9.53
N GLY A 150 8.61 8.43 10.32
CA GLY A 150 9.94 8.04 9.84
C GLY A 150 9.96 6.71 9.10
N GLY A 151 8.86 5.95 9.16
CA GLY A 151 8.72 4.65 8.52
C GLY A 151 7.92 3.68 9.38
N ASN A 152 8.13 2.39 9.16
CA ASN A 152 7.53 1.34 9.97
C ASN A 152 8.56 0.23 10.24
N ARG A 153 8.56 -0.25 11.48
CA ARG A 153 9.20 -1.48 11.93
C ARG A 153 8.26 -2.64 11.63
N PHE A 154 8.71 -3.54 10.77
CA PHE A 154 8.03 -4.77 10.44
C PHE A 154 8.62 -5.93 11.22
N ARG A 155 7.71 -6.80 11.63
CA ARG A 155 7.97 -7.89 12.53
C ARG A 155 7.07 -9.03 12.06
N ILE A 156 7.62 -9.90 11.20
CA ILE A 156 6.83 -10.81 10.36
C ILE A 156 7.31 -12.25 10.51
N VAL A 157 6.37 -13.18 10.66
CA VAL A 157 6.63 -14.62 10.63
C VAL A 157 6.19 -15.18 9.27
N VAL A 158 7.11 -15.82 8.57
CA VAL A 158 6.80 -16.62 7.37
C VAL A 158 6.66 -18.07 7.80
N ARG A 159 5.47 -18.63 7.62
CA ARG A 159 5.12 -19.99 8.08
C ARG A 159 5.38 -21.04 7.01
N GLY A 160 5.74 -22.26 7.41
CA GLY A 160 5.84 -23.41 6.50
C GLY A 160 6.86 -23.22 5.38
N VAL A 161 8.04 -22.69 5.72
CA VAL A 161 9.14 -22.48 4.78
C VAL A 161 9.81 -23.82 4.49
N ALA A 162 9.86 -24.17 3.20
CA ALA A 162 10.55 -25.36 2.72
C ALA A 162 11.99 -24.99 2.28
N GLY A 163 12.92 -25.89 2.54
CA GLY A 163 14.35 -25.72 2.25
C GLY A 163 15.17 -25.38 3.48
N GLY A 164 16.34 -26.01 3.59
CA GLY A 164 17.21 -25.87 4.75
C GLY A 164 17.69 -24.44 5.02
N GLY A 165 18.10 -24.17 6.27
CA GLY A 165 18.47 -22.84 6.77
C GLY A 165 19.48 -22.06 5.91
N ARG A 166 20.34 -22.75 5.13
CA ARG A 166 21.26 -22.12 4.17
C ARG A 166 20.54 -21.35 3.05
N ARG A 167 19.43 -21.86 2.52
CA ARG A 167 18.64 -21.20 1.45
C ARG A 167 18.00 -19.92 1.98
N ILE A 168 17.37 -20.02 3.16
CA ILE A 168 16.72 -18.90 3.85
C ILE A 168 17.73 -17.79 4.13
N ASP A 169 18.86 -18.15 4.74
CA ASP A 169 19.91 -17.21 5.08
C ASP A 169 20.53 -16.55 3.82
N LYS A 170 20.78 -17.30 2.75
CA LYS A 170 21.26 -16.75 1.47
C LYS A 170 20.29 -15.69 0.91
N ALA A 171 18.99 -15.99 0.91
CA ALA A 171 17.95 -15.07 0.42
C ALA A 171 17.83 -13.80 1.28
N LEU A 172 17.78 -13.94 2.61
CA LEU A 172 17.67 -12.80 3.52
C LEU A 172 18.92 -11.93 3.53
N ARG A 173 20.12 -12.52 3.39
CA ARG A 173 21.36 -11.77 3.18
C ARG A 173 21.36 -11.01 1.85
N ALA A 174 20.82 -11.60 0.79
CA ALA A 174 20.68 -10.92 -0.49
C ALA A 174 19.75 -9.71 -0.38
N LEU A 175 18.58 -9.86 0.28
CA LEU A 175 17.67 -8.75 0.56
C LEU A 175 18.33 -7.65 1.40
N LYS A 176 19.07 -8.01 2.45
CA LYS A 176 19.79 -7.06 3.32
C LYS A 176 20.85 -6.26 2.55
N ARG A 177 21.60 -6.89 1.64
CA ARG A 177 22.69 -6.25 0.89
C ARG A 177 22.24 -5.53 -0.38
N ARG A 178 21.42 -6.18 -1.20
CA ARG A 178 21.02 -5.70 -2.54
C ARG A 178 19.70 -4.94 -2.50
N GLY A 179 18.81 -5.29 -1.58
CA GLY A 179 17.49 -4.68 -1.46
C GLY A 179 16.44 -5.38 -2.30
N PHE A 180 15.35 -4.67 -2.57
CA PHE A 180 14.21 -5.11 -3.36
C PHE A 180 13.67 -3.97 -4.23
N ILE A 181 12.93 -4.32 -5.28
CA ILE A 181 12.26 -3.35 -6.14
C ILE A 181 11.09 -2.73 -5.37
N ASN A 182 11.03 -1.40 -5.35
CA ASN A 182 10.06 -0.63 -4.57
C ASN A 182 8.67 -0.56 -5.24
N TYR A 183 8.17 -1.69 -5.73
CA TYR A 183 6.86 -1.79 -6.35
C TYR A 183 5.74 -1.24 -5.47
N PHE A 184 4.70 -0.74 -6.12
CA PHE A 184 3.39 -0.64 -5.50
C PHE A 184 2.82 -2.04 -5.41
N GLY A 185 2.57 -2.53 -4.18
CA GLY A 185 1.99 -3.85 -3.97
C GLY A 185 0.49 -3.90 -4.32
N LEU A 186 -0.08 -5.11 -4.40
CA LEU A 186 -1.49 -5.37 -4.77
C LEU A 186 -2.50 -4.50 -4.01
N GLN A 187 -2.25 -4.20 -2.72
CA GLN A 187 -3.09 -3.33 -1.89
C GLN A 187 -3.32 -1.94 -2.49
N ARG A 188 -2.40 -1.40 -3.30
CA ARG A 188 -2.57 -0.12 -4.02
C ARG A 188 -3.71 -0.18 -5.04
N PHE A 189 -3.96 -1.37 -5.59
CA PHE A 189 -4.85 -1.58 -6.73
C PHE A 189 -6.24 -2.13 -6.33
N GLY A 190 -6.44 -2.42 -5.04
CA GLY A 190 -7.67 -3.01 -4.50
C GLY A 190 -7.47 -4.43 -3.95
N SER A 191 -8.51 -5.01 -3.34
CA SER A 191 -8.51 -6.40 -2.85
C SER A 191 -9.33 -7.28 -3.81
N GLY A 192 -8.70 -8.30 -4.42
CA GLY A 192 -9.28 -9.06 -5.54
C GLY A 192 -9.03 -8.35 -6.88
N ALA A 193 -8.89 -9.07 -8.01
CA ALA A 193 -8.24 -8.57 -9.22
C ALA A 193 -8.52 -7.11 -9.53
N SER A 194 -7.46 -6.34 -9.36
CA SER A 194 -7.16 -5.01 -9.86
C SER A 194 -8.29 -4.26 -10.58
N VAL A 195 -8.91 -3.30 -9.89
CA VAL A 195 -9.95 -2.43 -10.46
C VAL A 195 -9.57 -0.95 -10.32
N ASN A 196 -8.88 -0.56 -9.24
CA ASN A 196 -8.66 0.87 -8.94
C ASN A 196 -7.88 1.60 -10.03
N HIS A 197 -6.93 0.94 -10.67
CA HIS A 197 -6.14 1.54 -11.73
C HIS A 197 -6.93 1.71 -13.04
N GLU A 198 -7.83 0.77 -13.35
CA GLU A 198 -8.70 0.86 -14.53
C GLU A 198 -9.79 1.92 -14.32
N VAL A 199 -10.35 2.00 -13.11
CA VAL A 199 -11.27 3.07 -12.71
C VAL A 199 -10.54 4.42 -12.73
N GLY A 200 -9.31 4.47 -12.23
CA GLY A 200 -8.45 5.65 -12.27
C GLY A 200 -8.20 6.15 -13.69
N LEU A 201 -7.90 5.24 -14.62
CA LEU A 201 -7.75 5.56 -16.04
C LEU A 201 -9.06 6.10 -16.62
N ALA A 202 -10.19 5.42 -16.39
CA ALA A 202 -11.49 5.87 -16.88
C ALA A 202 -11.85 7.27 -16.34
N CYS A 203 -11.53 7.56 -15.08
CA CYS A 203 -11.68 8.90 -14.49
C CYS A 203 -10.80 9.96 -15.16
N LEU A 204 -9.53 9.64 -15.48
CA LEU A 204 -8.61 10.54 -16.18
C LEU A 204 -9.11 10.86 -17.61
N LEU A 205 -9.69 9.85 -18.27
CA LEU A 205 -10.28 9.98 -19.62
C LEU A 205 -11.70 10.56 -19.61
N ARG A 206 -12.25 10.93 -18.44
CA ARG A 206 -13.64 11.41 -18.27
C ARG A 206 -14.71 10.43 -18.78
N ARG A 207 -14.37 9.13 -18.83
CA ARG A 207 -15.26 8.03 -19.20
C ARG A 207 -15.95 7.49 -17.95
N TYR A 208 -16.85 8.29 -17.38
CA TYR A 208 -17.42 8.00 -16.05
C TYR A 208 -18.34 6.78 -16.03
N ASP A 209 -19.02 6.51 -17.13
CA ASP A 209 -19.80 5.27 -17.36
C ASP A 209 -18.92 4.02 -17.22
N ASP A 210 -17.77 4.02 -17.87
CA ASP A 210 -16.76 2.97 -17.80
C ASP A 210 -16.17 2.87 -16.39
N ALA A 211 -15.90 4.01 -15.74
CA ALA A 211 -15.40 4.07 -14.37
C ALA A 211 -16.36 3.39 -13.36
N VAL A 212 -17.66 3.72 -13.45
CA VAL A 212 -18.71 3.11 -12.60
C VAL A 212 -18.87 1.62 -12.91
N CYS A 213 -18.92 1.24 -14.19
CA CYS A 213 -19.03 -0.16 -14.59
C CYS A 213 -17.86 -1.00 -14.07
N LYS A 214 -16.63 -0.51 -14.20
CA LYS A 214 -15.43 -1.17 -13.66
C LYS A 214 -15.47 -1.27 -12.14
N ALA A 215 -15.77 -0.18 -11.44
CA ALA A 215 -15.80 -0.15 -9.98
C ALA A 215 -16.80 -1.15 -9.38
N LEU A 216 -17.94 -1.35 -10.06
CA LEU A 216 -19.03 -2.22 -9.64
C LEU A 216 -18.97 -3.62 -10.28
N SER A 217 -17.94 -3.91 -11.08
CA SER A 217 -17.73 -5.24 -11.63
C SER A 217 -17.30 -6.22 -10.54
N PRO A 218 -17.69 -7.51 -10.63
CA PRO A 218 -17.21 -8.53 -9.71
C PRO A 218 -15.67 -8.55 -9.70
N PRO A 219 -15.03 -8.68 -8.52
CA PRO A 219 -13.58 -8.84 -8.47
C PRO A 219 -13.19 -10.13 -9.20
N ALA A 220 -12.17 -10.08 -10.05
CA ALA A 220 -11.63 -11.30 -10.67
C ALA A 220 -10.82 -12.09 -9.63
N GLY A 221 -11.50 -13.01 -8.95
CA GLY A 221 -10.88 -13.91 -7.96
C GLY A 221 -10.85 -13.37 -6.52
N GLY A 222 -10.72 -14.32 -5.60
CA GLY A 222 -10.86 -14.10 -4.16
C GLY A 222 -12.14 -14.75 -3.60
N ARG A 223 -12.23 -14.84 -2.26
CA ARG A 223 -13.47 -15.27 -1.60
C ARG A 223 -14.41 -14.07 -1.52
N THR A 224 -15.50 -14.09 -2.28
CA THR A 224 -16.64 -13.17 -2.15
C THR A 224 -17.74 -13.83 -1.34
N SER A 225 -18.46 -13.05 -0.53
CA SER A 225 -19.66 -13.55 0.16
C SER A 225 -20.81 -13.74 -0.84
N SER A 226 -21.80 -14.59 -0.52
CA SER A 226 -23.03 -14.72 -1.31
C SER A 226 -23.69 -13.36 -1.55
N ALA A 227 -23.82 -12.55 -0.49
CA ALA A 227 -24.37 -11.20 -0.57
C ALA A 227 -23.58 -10.28 -1.53
N GLU A 228 -22.25 -10.36 -1.58
CA GLU A 228 -21.46 -9.57 -2.53
C GLU A 228 -21.71 -10.02 -3.98
N LEU A 229 -21.82 -11.34 -4.22
CA LEU A 229 -22.14 -11.88 -5.53
C LEU A 229 -23.54 -11.45 -6.00
N GLU A 230 -24.54 -11.56 -5.12
CA GLU A 230 -25.92 -11.11 -5.39
C GLU A 230 -25.98 -9.60 -5.63
N ALA A 231 -25.19 -8.81 -4.91
CA ALA A 231 -25.09 -7.37 -5.14
C ALA A 231 -24.54 -7.05 -6.55
N HIS A 232 -23.50 -7.77 -6.98
CA HIS A 232 -22.95 -7.63 -8.32
C HIS A 232 -23.93 -8.11 -9.40
N GLU A 233 -24.68 -9.17 -9.15
CA GLU A 233 -25.71 -9.67 -10.07
C GLU A 233 -26.88 -8.68 -10.22
N ALA A 234 -27.39 -8.14 -9.11
CA ALA A 234 -28.42 -7.10 -9.11
C ALA A 234 -27.99 -5.88 -9.93
N TRP A 235 -26.72 -5.49 -9.82
CA TRP A 235 -26.15 -4.43 -10.64
C TRP A 235 -25.98 -4.86 -12.11
N ALA A 236 -25.44 -6.05 -12.38
CA ALA A 236 -25.10 -6.52 -13.72
C ALA A 236 -26.33 -6.76 -14.61
N VAL A 237 -27.39 -7.35 -14.06
CA VAL A 237 -28.61 -7.70 -14.80
C VAL A 237 -29.58 -6.52 -14.86
N GLY A 238 -29.92 -5.95 -13.70
CA GLY A 238 -31.02 -4.99 -13.58
C GLY A 238 -30.60 -3.53 -13.45
N ARG A 239 -29.30 -3.24 -13.25
CA ARG A 239 -28.81 -1.90 -12.86
C ARG A 239 -29.52 -1.35 -11.61
N ASP A 240 -29.96 -2.25 -10.73
CA ASP A 240 -30.69 -1.90 -9.52
C ASP A 240 -29.71 -1.45 -8.43
N ALA A 241 -29.41 -0.15 -8.43
CA ALA A 241 -28.50 0.47 -7.46
C ALA A 241 -28.95 0.29 -6.00
N ARG A 242 -30.25 0.29 -5.73
CA ARG A 242 -30.80 0.15 -4.37
C ARG A 242 -30.62 -1.26 -3.84
N SER A 243 -30.99 -2.26 -4.63
CA SER A 243 -30.82 -3.66 -4.24
C SER A 243 -29.35 -4.02 -4.12
N ALA A 244 -28.53 -3.59 -5.08
CA ALA A 244 -27.07 -3.76 -5.00
C ALA A 244 -26.51 -3.08 -3.74
N LEU A 245 -26.93 -1.87 -3.38
CA LEU A 245 -26.46 -1.17 -2.18
C LEU A 245 -26.83 -1.89 -0.88
N ARG A 246 -28.05 -2.45 -0.79
CA ARG A 246 -28.48 -3.21 0.40
C ARG A 246 -27.64 -4.47 0.61
N LEU A 247 -27.28 -5.16 -0.47
CA LEU A 247 -26.52 -6.41 -0.44
C LEU A 247 -24.99 -6.18 -0.36
N MET A 248 -24.49 -5.06 -0.87
CA MET A 248 -23.06 -4.75 -0.94
C MET A 248 -22.44 -4.66 0.47
N PRO A 249 -21.38 -5.45 0.78
CA PRO A 249 -20.77 -5.45 2.11
C PRO A 249 -20.29 -4.07 2.54
N ARG A 250 -20.40 -3.75 3.84
CA ARG A 250 -19.96 -2.46 4.42
C ARG A 250 -18.48 -2.14 4.18
N SER A 251 -17.65 -3.17 4.01
CA SER A 251 -16.22 -3.05 3.68
C SER A 251 -15.93 -2.54 2.26
N ARG A 252 -16.92 -2.53 1.36
CA ARG A 252 -16.78 -2.09 -0.03
C ARG A 252 -17.11 -0.60 -0.19
N HIS A 253 -16.32 0.25 0.46
CA HIS A 253 -16.60 1.69 0.58
C HIS A 253 -16.79 2.41 -0.76
N LEU A 254 -15.93 2.13 -1.76
CA LEU A 254 -16.03 2.74 -3.09
C LEU A 254 -17.35 2.35 -3.78
N GLN A 255 -17.64 1.05 -3.82
CA GLN A 255 -18.85 0.51 -4.46
C GLN A 255 -20.11 1.07 -3.80
N ARG A 256 -20.16 1.05 -2.47
CA ARG A 256 -21.30 1.59 -1.72
C ARG A 256 -21.50 3.07 -1.96
N ALA A 257 -20.43 3.88 -1.99
CA ALA A 257 -20.55 5.32 -2.25
C ALA A 257 -21.11 5.61 -3.65
N LEU A 258 -20.66 4.88 -4.67
CA LEU A 258 -21.19 4.99 -6.03
C LEU A 258 -22.66 4.57 -6.09
N LEU A 259 -22.99 3.40 -5.53
CA LEU A 259 -24.36 2.88 -5.51
C LEU A 259 -25.33 3.80 -4.75
N ALA A 260 -24.92 4.37 -3.62
CA ALA A 260 -25.73 5.31 -2.85
C ALA A 260 -26.13 6.54 -3.67
N ARG A 261 -25.18 7.12 -4.41
CA ARG A 261 -25.50 8.23 -5.32
C ARG A 261 -26.41 7.82 -6.47
N LEU A 262 -26.15 6.68 -7.10
CA LEU A 262 -26.96 6.16 -8.19
C LEU A 262 -28.38 5.76 -7.74
N ALA A 263 -28.55 5.39 -6.46
CA ALA A 263 -29.83 5.09 -5.84
C ALA A 263 -30.65 6.34 -5.46
N GLY A 264 -30.05 7.54 -5.57
CA GLY A 264 -30.66 8.81 -5.17
C GLY A 264 -30.61 9.08 -3.66
N GLU A 265 -29.73 8.43 -2.91
CA GLU A 265 -29.54 8.71 -1.47
C GLU A 265 -28.76 10.03 -1.29
N ALA A 266 -29.24 10.87 -0.37
CA ALA A 266 -28.50 12.07 0.05
C ALA A 266 -27.25 11.63 0.84
N THR A 267 -26.08 12.15 0.48
CA THR A 267 -24.86 11.97 1.30
C THR A 267 -24.77 13.09 2.31
N ASP A 268 -24.40 12.78 3.56
CA ASP A 268 -24.29 13.71 4.70
C ASP A 268 -23.15 14.76 4.61
N GLY A 269 -22.66 15.08 3.42
CA GLY A 269 -21.60 16.07 3.24
C GLY A 269 -21.40 16.50 1.80
N GLY A 270 -21.99 17.65 1.44
CA GLY A 270 -21.56 18.48 0.31
C GLY A 270 -22.55 18.57 -0.86
N GLY A 271 -23.09 19.78 -1.05
CA GLY A 271 -23.65 20.27 -2.31
C GLY A 271 -25.18 20.25 -2.41
N ALA A 272 -25.83 21.31 -1.94
CA ALA A 272 -27.18 21.67 -2.37
C ALA A 272 -27.10 22.06 -3.87
N GLY A 273 -27.49 21.13 -4.76
CA GLY A 273 -27.46 21.39 -6.20
C GLY A 273 -27.78 20.20 -7.10
N ALA A 274 -27.61 18.96 -6.64
CA ALA A 274 -28.00 17.79 -7.43
C ALA A 274 -29.47 17.42 -7.11
N GLY A 275 -30.37 17.60 -8.08
CA GLY A 275 -31.74 17.08 -8.00
C GLY A 275 -31.76 15.59 -7.67
N ARG A 276 -32.84 15.09 -7.07
CA ARG A 276 -32.99 13.65 -6.76
C ARG A 276 -32.72 12.84 -8.03
N ALA A 277 -31.60 12.11 -8.06
CA ALA A 277 -31.27 11.24 -9.18
C ALA A 277 -32.38 10.20 -9.32
N ARG A 278 -33.04 10.17 -10.48
CA ARG A 278 -34.04 9.14 -10.81
C ARG A 278 -33.31 7.80 -10.94
N GLN A 279 -33.86 6.75 -10.34
CA GLN A 279 -33.28 5.41 -10.45
C GLN A 279 -33.22 5.00 -11.93
N PRO A 280 -32.06 4.51 -12.42
CA PRO A 280 -31.96 4.01 -13.79
C PRO A 280 -32.73 2.68 -13.94
N ASN A 281 -33.65 2.57 -14.90
CA ASN A 281 -34.37 1.33 -15.20
C ASN A 281 -33.69 0.54 -16.34
N GLY A 282 -32.41 0.25 -16.18
CA GLY A 282 -31.61 -0.53 -17.14
C GLY A 282 -30.43 0.24 -17.74
N TRP A 283 -29.80 -0.33 -18.77
CA TRP A 283 -28.60 0.25 -19.40
C TRP A 283 -28.86 1.57 -20.15
N SER A 284 -30.07 1.75 -20.72
CA SER A 284 -30.45 2.97 -21.44
C SER A 284 -30.64 4.19 -20.54
N ASP A 285 -30.97 3.96 -19.26
CA ASP A 285 -31.27 5.02 -18.30
C ASP A 285 -30.02 5.45 -17.49
N LEU A 286 -28.94 4.68 -17.55
CA LEU A 286 -27.67 5.05 -16.95
C LEU A 286 -26.97 6.08 -17.84
N THR A 287 -27.35 7.35 -17.67
CA THR A 287 -26.75 8.44 -18.44
C THR A 287 -25.29 8.67 -18.02
N SER A 288 -24.46 9.10 -18.97
CA SER A 288 -23.08 9.53 -18.68
C SER A 288 -23.03 10.60 -17.58
N ASP A 289 -24.05 11.45 -17.49
CA ASP A 289 -24.18 12.48 -16.44
C ASP A 289 -24.42 11.88 -15.05
N ALA A 290 -25.28 10.86 -14.91
CA ALA A 290 -25.50 10.19 -13.62
C ALA A 290 -24.22 9.49 -13.13
N CYS A 291 -23.48 8.85 -14.03
CA CYS A 291 -22.19 8.26 -13.70
C CYS A 291 -21.15 9.32 -13.32
N ARG A 292 -21.12 10.45 -14.04
CA ARG A 292 -20.25 11.59 -13.76
C ARG A 292 -20.53 12.14 -12.36
N ASP A 293 -21.79 12.41 -12.04
CA ASP A 293 -22.19 12.92 -10.72
C ASP A 293 -21.84 11.93 -9.59
N ALA A 294 -22.08 10.63 -9.80
CA ALA A 294 -21.73 9.60 -8.83
C ALA A 294 -20.22 9.60 -8.54
N VAL A 295 -19.37 9.64 -9.56
CA VAL A 295 -17.90 9.68 -9.41
C VAL A 295 -17.43 10.99 -8.78
N LEU A 296 -17.95 12.13 -9.22
CA LEU A 296 -17.52 13.45 -8.73
C LEU A 296 -17.97 13.72 -7.30
N SER A 297 -19.03 13.05 -6.83
CA SER A 297 -19.44 13.07 -5.43
C SER A 297 -18.42 12.42 -4.48
N LEU A 298 -17.54 11.55 -5.01
CA LEU A 298 -16.49 10.95 -4.20
C LEU A 298 -15.55 12.06 -3.67
N PRO A 299 -15.14 12.00 -2.40
CA PRO A 299 -14.19 12.96 -1.86
C PRO A 299 -12.93 13.01 -2.73
N LEU A 300 -12.42 14.22 -3.00
CA LEU A 300 -11.26 14.43 -3.86
C LEU A 300 -10.04 13.53 -3.52
N PRO A 301 -9.71 13.24 -2.24
CA PRO A 301 -8.65 12.30 -1.92
C PRO A 301 -8.85 10.88 -2.48
N HIS A 302 -10.10 10.39 -2.53
CA HIS A 302 -10.42 9.09 -3.12
C HIS A 302 -10.25 9.10 -4.64
N ARG A 303 -10.71 10.15 -5.32
CA ARG A 303 -10.50 10.30 -6.77
C ARG A 303 -9.02 10.36 -7.14
N ARG A 304 -8.21 11.08 -6.35
CA ARG A 304 -6.75 11.08 -6.50
C ARG A 304 -6.13 9.71 -6.26
N LEU A 305 -6.63 8.94 -5.30
CA LEU A 305 -6.15 7.57 -5.05
C LEU A 305 -6.36 6.67 -6.26
N LEU A 306 -7.50 6.76 -6.92
CA LEU A 306 -7.80 6.01 -8.14
C LEU A 306 -6.84 6.39 -9.28
N ALA A 307 -6.69 7.70 -9.56
CA ALA A 307 -5.74 8.18 -10.56
C ALA A 307 -4.28 7.78 -10.25
N HIS A 308 -3.87 7.87 -8.98
CA HIS A 308 -2.55 7.43 -8.56
C HIS A 308 -2.37 5.91 -8.69
N ALA A 309 -3.44 5.10 -8.58
CA ALA A 309 -3.33 3.66 -8.83
C ALA A 309 -2.99 3.38 -10.31
N TYR A 310 -3.54 4.15 -11.26
CA TYR A 310 -3.12 4.08 -12.67
C TYR A 310 -1.63 4.38 -12.85
N PHE A 311 -1.15 5.51 -12.34
CA PHE A 311 0.27 5.85 -12.43
C PHE A 311 1.18 4.86 -11.69
N SER A 312 0.71 4.28 -10.58
CA SER A 312 1.42 3.21 -9.87
C SER A 312 1.63 1.96 -10.73
N ARG A 313 0.66 1.60 -11.59
CA ARG A 313 0.81 0.48 -12.53
C ARG A 313 1.88 0.78 -13.57
N LEU A 314 1.85 1.97 -14.17
CA LEU A 314 2.87 2.38 -15.14
C LEU A 314 4.27 2.42 -14.50
N TRP A 315 4.35 2.91 -13.26
CA TRP A 315 5.59 2.90 -12.48
C TRP A 315 6.12 1.47 -12.29
N ASN A 316 5.26 0.51 -11.96
CA ASN A 316 5.65 -0.90 -11.81
C ASN A 316 6.19 -1.46 -13.15
N ILE A 317 5.51 -1.18 -14.27
CA ILE A 317 5.97 -1.61 -15.61
C ILE A 317 7.35 -1.01 -15.93
N ALA A 318 7.54 0.29 -15.69
CA ALA A 318 8.81 0.98 -15.94
C ALA A 318 9.94 0.49 -15.05
N ALA A 319 9.66 0.21 -13.77
CA ALA A 319 10.63 -0.38 -12.85
C ALA A 319 11.10 -1.76 -13.34
N SER A 320 10.17 -2.60 -13.79
CA SER A 320 10.47 -3.90 -14.39
C SER A 320 11.33 -3.77 -15.64
N GLU A 321 10.96 -2.86 -16.56
CA GLU A 321 11.72 -2.61 -17.79
C GLU A 321 13.15 -2.13 -17.48
N ARG A 322 13.30 -1.19 -16.54
CA ARG A 322 14.61 -0.68 -16.11
C ARG A 322 15.52 -1.77 -15.58
N LEU A 323 14.97 -2.70 -14.81
CA LEU A 323 15.71 -3.83 -14.23
C LEU A 323 16.14 -4.84 -15.29
N ARG A 324 15.31 -5.13 -16.29
CA ARG A 324 15.71 -6.05 -17.37
C ARG A 324 16.78 -5.48 -18.27
N ARG A 325 16.72 -4.18 -18.56
CA ARG A 325 17.70 -3.53 -19.44
C ARG A 325 19.06 -3.39 -18.80
N TYR A 326 19.11 -2.95 -17.54
CA TYR A 326 20.40 -2.57 -16.93
C TYR A 326 20.59 -3.08 -15.48
N GLY A 327 19.75 -4.01 -15.03
CA GLY A 327 19.89 -4.64 -13.72
C GLY A 327 19.83 -3.66 -12.54
N VAL A 328 20.45 -4.05 -11.43
CA VAL A 328 20.60 -3.24 -10.21
C VAL A 328 21.89 -2.39 -10.22
N GLY A 329 22.42 -2.08 -11.40
CA GLY A 329 23.63 -1.29 -11.60
C GLY A 329 23.46 0.21 -11.32
N PRO A 330 24.54 1.01 -11.39
CA PRO A 330 24.51 2.46 -11.19
C PRO A 330 23.59 3.17 -12.19
N ALA A 331 23.31 4.45 -11.91
CA ALA A 331 22.48 5.27 -12.77
C ALA A 331 23.17 5.52 -14.12
N ARG A 332 22.41 5.47 -15.20
CA ARG A 332 22.87 5.69 -16.57
C ARG A 332 22.50 7.07 -17.07
N GLU A 333 23.11 7.46 -18.18
CA GLU A 333 22.75 8.70 -18.89
C GLU A 333 21.24 8.75 -19.16
N GLY A 334 20.65 9.93 -18.92
CA GLY A 334 19.24 10.17 -19.13
C GLY A 334 18.34 9.69 -17.98
N GLU A 335 18.84 8.90 -17.03
CA GLU A 335 18.06 8.48 -15.86
C GLU A 335 17.82 9.63 -14.88
N LEU A 336 16.80 9.47 -14.04
CA LEU A 336 16.50 10.42 -12.98
C LEU A 336 17.09 9.93 -11.66
N VAL A 337 17.80 10.82 -10.97
CA VAL A 337 18.34 10.57 -9.63
C VAL A 337 17.83 11.60 -8.64
N TRP A 338 17.57 11.16 -7.41
CA TRP A 338 17.23 12.05 -6.32
C TRP A 338 18.49 12.61 -5.67
N LEU A 339 18.63 13.93 -5.68
CA LEU A 339 19.71 14.64 -4.99
C LEU A 339 19.22 15.01 -3.59
N ARG A 340 19.84 14.43 -2.55
CA ARG A 340 19.75 15.00 -1.19
C ARG A 340 20.91 15.97 -1.02
N PRO A 341 20.73 17.09 -0.31
CA PRO A 341 21.86 17.96 0.05
C PRO A 341 23.04 17.20 0.68
N ALA A 342 22.76 16.16 1.47
CA ALA A 342 23.78 15.32 2.12
C ALA A 342 24.43 14.25 1.21
N ASP A 343 23.89 14.00 0.01
CA ASP A 343 24.44 13.03 -0.97
C ASP A 343 25.19 13.74 -2.11
N LEU A 344 25.44 15.04 -1.99
CA LEU A 344 26.19 15.81 -2.98
C LEU A 344 27.68 15.47 -2.88
N PRO A 345 28.38 15.17 -4.00
CA PRO A 345 29.83 15.03 -3.99
C PRO A 345 30.46 16.33 -3.47
N PRO A 346 31.46 16.27 -2.57
CA PRO A 346 32.17 17.48 -2.13
C PRO A 346 32.79 18.17 -3.35
N GLY A 347 32.42 19.44 -3.59
CA GLY A 347 32.89 20.21 -4.74
C GLY A 347 32.12 20.01 -6.06
N CYS A 348 30.95 19.35 -6.06
CA CYS A 348 30.11 19.24 -7.26
C CYS A 348 29.52 20.61 -7.67
N GLU A 349 29.95 21.15 -8.82
CA GLU A 349 29.49 22.44 -9.36
C GLU A 349 28.29 22.33 -10.33
N CYS A 350 27.68 21.15 -10.49
CA CYS A 350 26.55 21.01 -11.42
C CYS A 350 25.29 21.73 -10.89
N ASP A 351 24.46 22.25 -11.80
CA ASP A 351 23.24 23.01 -11.46
C ASP A 351 22.30 22.26 -10.49
N GLY A 352 22.27 20.93 -10.56
CA GLY A 352 21.50 20.08 -9.66
C GLY A 352 22.04 20.06 -8.23
N CYS A 353 23.37 20.06 -8.07
CA CYS A 353 24.05 20.11 -6.77
C CYS A 353 23.83 21.46 -6.06
N ALA A 354 23.96 22.58 -6.80
CA ALA A 354 23.69 23.91 -6.28
C ALA A 354 22.23 24.09 -5.82
N GLN A 355 21.27 23.46 -6.52
CA GLN A 355 19.84 23.53 -6.19
C GLN A 355 19.45 22.63 -5.01
N ALA A 356 20.08 21.46 -4.86
CA ALA A 356 19.82 20.53 -3.76
C ALA A 356 20.39 21.03 -2.42
N ALA A 357 21.52 21.74 -2.42
CA ALA A 357 22.10 22.37 -1.23
C ALA A 357 21.15 23.40 -0.58
N ALA A 358 20.26 24.02 -1.37
CA ALA A 358 19.31 25.05 -0.92
C ALA A 358 17.94 24.52 -0.48
N GLY A 359 17.68 23.20 -0.51
CA GLY A 359 16.34 22.63 -0.34
C GLY A 359 16.28 21.30 0.40
N GLY A 360 15.96 21.34 1.70
CA GLY A 360 15.56 20.16 2.46
C GLY A 360 14.11 19.76 2.17
N GLY A 361 13.90 18.63 1.50
CA GLY A 361 12.60 18.02 1.28
C GLY A 361 12.75 16.53 0.98
N GLY A 362 12.00 15.67 1.67
CA GLY A 362 12.04 14.23 1.46
C GLY A 362 11.28 13.77 0.21
N PRO A 363 11.41 12.49 -0.20
CA PRO A 363 10.76 11.91 -1.38
C PRO A 363 9.23 11.85 -1.31
N HIS A 364 8.62 12.28 -0.20
CA HIS A 364 7.17 12.23 0.05
C HIS A 364 6.56 13.59 0.41
N ALA A 365 7.27 14.71 0.22
CA ALA A 365 6.78 16.02 0.58
C ALA A 365 5.75 16.55 -0.44
N TYR A 366 4.46 16.34 -0.17
CA TYR A 366 3.39 17.12 -0.79
C TYR A 366 3.21 18.41 0.02
N GLU A 367 3.85 19.49 -0.39
CA GLU A 367 3.65 20.83 0.19
C GLU A 367 2.91 21.73 -0.79
N ARG A 368 1.74 22.23 -0.34
CA ARG A 368 1.05 23.32 -1.03
C ARG A 368 1.80 24.61 -0.74
N GLY A 369 2.21 25.31 -1.79
CA GLY A 369 2.32 26.78 -1.72
C GLY A 369 3.71 27.43 -1.61
N ARG A 370 4.84 26.72 -1.68
CA ARG A 370 6.15 27.39 -1.86
C ARG A 370 6.96 26.76 -3.00
N ARG A 371 7.43 27.60 -3.92
CA ARG A 371 8.39 27.25 -4.99
C ARG A 371 9.68 26.72 -4.34
N ARG A 372 9.83 25.41 -4.17
CA ARG A 372 11.14 24.77 -3.98
C ARG A 372 11.47 23.92 -5.20
N ARG A 373 12.60 24.24 -5.83
CA ARG A 373 13.10 23.74 -7.11
C ARG A 373 13.60 22.29 -6.98
N ARG A 374 13.64 21.60 -8.12
CA ARG A 374 13.65 20.14 -8.30
C ARG A 374 14.82 19.46 -7.59
N SER A 375 14.53 18.60 -6.61
CA SER A 375 15.47 17.66 -5.98
C SER A 375 15.79 16.44 -6.86
N VAL A 376 15.52 16.53 -8.16
CA VAL A 376 15.68 15.45 -9.13
C VAL A 376 16.51 15.95 -10.30
N HIS A 377 17.55 15.19 -10.63
CA HIS A 377 18.54 15.48 -11.66
C HIS A 377 18.50 14.43 -12.76
N ILE A 378 18.73 14.86 -14.00
CA ILE A 378 18.89 13.97 -15.15
C ILE A 378 20.38 13.69 -15.30
N VAL A 379 20.77 12.43 -15.16
CA VAL A 379 22.18 12.02 -15.23
C VAL A 379 22.74 12.31 -16.63
N SER A 380 23.88 12.98 -16.67
CA SER A 380 24.63 13.27 -17.90
C SER A 380 25.52 12.10 -18.34
N ALA A 381 25.99 12.12 -19.59
CA ALA A 381 26.94 11.13 -20.12
C ALA A 381 28.21 11.02 -19.25
N ALA A 382 28.77 12.16 -18.82
CA ALA A 382 29.97 12.21 -18.00
C ALA A 382 29.75 11.62 -16.59
N GLU A 383 28.62 11.94 -15.95
CA GLU A 383 28.28 11.41 -14.63
C GLU A 383 28.00 9.89 -14.68
N ALA A 384 27.40 9.41 -15.77
CA ALA A 384 27.16 7.99 -15.99
C ALA A 384 28.48 7.23 -16.22
N ALA A 385 29.40 7.77 -17.04
CA ALA A 385 30.71 7.18 -17.29
C ALA A 385 31.57 7.10 -16.03
N ALA A 386 31.43 8.07 -15.13
CA ALA A 386 32.12 8.11 -13.83
C ALA A 386 31.36 7.37 -12.71
N GLU A 387 30.22 6.74 -13.00
CA GLU A 387 29.36 6.03 -12.03
C GLU A 387 29.03 6.85 -10.76
N VAL A 388 28.83 8.17 -10.92
CA VAL A 388 28.66 9.12 -9.80
C VAL A 388 27.48 8.73 -8.90
N PHE A 389 26.40 8.21 -9.50
CA PHE A 389 25.16 7.91 -8.79
C PHE A 389 24.89 6.40 -8.71
N ALA A 390 24.71 5.92 -7.49
CA ALA A 390 24.39 4.51 -7.24
C ALA A 390 22.92 4.19 -7.56
N ALA A 391 22.63 2.90 -7.81
CA ALA A 391 21.28 2.38 -8.08
C ALA A 391 20.21 2.82 -7.06
N LYS A 392 20.60 3.01 -5.79
CA LYS A 392 19.71 3.45 -4.69
C LYS A 392 19.21 4.90 -4.84
N GLN A 393 19.86 5.71 -5.66
CA GLN A 393 19.50 7.10 -5.94
C GLN A 393 18.57 7.23 -7.15
N VAL A 394 18.50 6.21 -8.00
CA VAL A 394 17.60 6.17 -9.16
C VAL A 394 16.16 6.26 -8.71
N VAL A 395 15.43 7.18 -9.32
CA VAL A 395 13.99 7.38 -9.14
C VAL A 395 13.26 7.25 -10.46
N LEU A 396 12.03 6.78 -10.42
CA LEU A 396 11.13 6.79 -11.56
C LEU A 396 9.93 7.70 -11.27
N PRO A 397 9.38 8.37 -12.30
CA PRO A 397 8.29 9.31 -12.14
C PRO A 397 6.95 8.62 -11.94
N LEU A 398 6.10 9.25 -11.12
CA LEU A 398 4.65 9.12 -11.18
C LEU A 398 4.15 10.32 -11.99
N ALA A 399 3.63 10.06 -13.19
CA ALA A 399 3.31 11.08 -14.17
C ALA A 399 2.35 12.15 -13.62
N GLY A 400 2.49 13.36 -14.19
CA GLY A 400 1.74 14.54 -13.81
C GLY A 400 2.37 15.80 -14.38
N SER A 401 1.66 16.91 -14.35
CA SER A 401 1.95 18.14 -15.11
C SER A 401 3.27 18.85 -14.78
N ARG A 402 3.97 18.44 -13.72
CA ARG A 402 5.29 18.99 -13.35
C ARG A 402 6.40 17.96 -13.30
N THR A 403 6.15 16.78 -13.85
CA THR A 403 7.04 15.62 -13.73
C THR A 403 8.05 15.61 -14.86
N LEU A 404 9.32 15.39 -14.53
CA LEU A 404 10.35 15.05 -15.51
C LEU A 404 10.27 13.56 -15.80
N PHE A 405 10.42 13.21 -17.07
CA PHE A 405 10.63 11.83 -17.48
C PHE A 405 12.12 11.60 -17.75
N PRO A 406 12.62 10.38 -17.52
CA PRO A 406 13.94 9.98 -18.02
C PRO A 406 14.06 10.25 -19.52
N ARG A 407 15.28 10.53 -19.99
CA ARG A 407 15.60 10.73 -21.42
C ARG A 407 16.05 9.44 -22.11
N ASP A 408 15.89 8.30 -21.45
CA ASP A 408 16.27 6.98 -21.93
C ASP A 408 15.07 6.20 -22.51
N GLU A 409 15.27 4.91 -22.79
CA GLU A 409 14.22 4.04 -23.30
C GLU A 409 13.10 3.76 -22.29
N VAL A 410 13.39 3.86 -20.98
CA VAL A 410 12.38 3.69 -19.92
C VAL A 410 11.44 4.90 -19.89
N GLY A 411 11.99 6.11 -20.01
CA GLY A 411 11.19 7.33 -20.17
C GLY A 411 10.35 7.31 -21.45
N SER A 412 10.93 6.83 -22.56
CA SER A 412 10.22 6.65 -23.83
C SER A 412 9.08 5.63 -23.72
N LEU A 413 9.29 4.52 -23.00
CA LEU A 413 8.25 3.53 -22.73
C LEU A 413 7.09 4.14 -21.94
N LEU A 414 7.38 4.88 -20.87
CA LEU A 414 6.35 5.53 -20.05
C LEU A 414 5.49 6.48 -20.87
N ARG A 415 6.10 7.33 -21.71
CA ARG A 415 5.36 8.23 -22.60
C ARG A 415 4.49 7.46 -23.59
N ARG A 416 5.01 6.39 -24.21
CA ARG A 416 4.21 5.53 -25.11
C ARG A 416 3.02 4.89 -24.40
N LEU A 417 3.19 4.40 -23.18
CA LEU A 417 2.09 3.80 -22.41
C LEU A 417 0.99 4.82 -22.08
N LEU A 418 1.38 6.03 -21.67
CA LEU A 418 0.44 7.12 -21.42
C LEU A 418 -0.33 7.49 -22.70
N CYS A 419 0.37 7.72 -23.82
CA CYS A 419 -0.27 8.04 -25.09
C CYS A 419 -1.19 6.92 -25.59
N TYR A 420 -0.77 5.65 -25.45
CA TYR A 420 -1.57 4.50 -25.85
C TYR A 420 -2.88 4.41 -25.06
N ASP A 421 -2.83 4.72 -23.75
CA ASP A 421 -4.01 4.76 -22.90
C ASP A 421 -4.83 6.07 -23.07
N GLY A 422 -4.41 6.99 -23.95
CA GLY A 422 -5.08 8.27 -24.20
C GLY A 422 -4.84 9.34 -23.13
N VAL A 423 -3.85 9.17 -22.27
CA VAL A 423 -3.48 10.12 -21.21
C VAL A 423 -2.33 11.00 -21.69
N ASP A 424 -2.50 12.32 -21.62
CA ASP A 424 -1.44 13.27 -21.94
C ASP A 424 -0.27 13.11 -20.94
N PRO A 425 0.96 12.78 -21.41
CA PRO A 425 2.14 12.67 -20.54
C PRO A 425 2.49 13.95 -19.78
N ASP A 426 2.14 15.11 -20.35
CA ASP A 426 2.46 16.43 -19.80
C ASP A 426 1.24 17.08 -19.10
N GLY A 427 0.07 16.40 -19.09
CA GLY A 427 -1.23 16.95 -18.67
C GLY A 427 -2.20 15.93 -18.06
N GLY A 428 -1.90 15.42 -16.87
CA GLY A 428 -2.87 14.64 -16.09
C GLY A 428 -3.78 15.55 -15.27
N GLU A 429 -5.09 15.58 -15.54
CA GLU A 429 -6.06 16.41 -14.81
C GLU A 429 -7.27 15.61 -14.33
N LEU A 430 -7.87 16.04 -13.22
CA LEU A 430 -9.12 15.47 -12.69
C LEU A 430 -10.18 16.55 -12.60
N GLU A 431 -11.36 16.31 -13.16
CA GLU A 431 -12.52 17.16 -12.88
C GLU A 431 -12.82 17.18 -11.38
N VAL A 432 -13.11 18.37 -10.85
CA VAL A 432 -13.30 18.59 -9.40
C VAL A 432 -14.79 18.58 -9.03
N SER A 433 -15.64 19.10 -9.90
CA SER A 433 -17.08 19.31 -9.67
C SER A 433 -17.88 18.97 -10.93
N SER A 434 -19.17 18.64 -10.73
CA SER A 434 -20.13 18.50 -11.84
C SER A 434 -20.45 19.83 -12.50
N ASP A 435 -20.20 20.94 -11.80
CA ASP A 435 -20.19 22.29 -12.36
C ASP A 435 -19.12 22.42 -13.46
N LYS A 436 -19.58 22.71 -14.68
CA LYS A 436 -18.73 22.79 -15.89
C LYS A 436 -17.85 24.04 -15.89
N GLU A 437 -18.12 25.03 -15.04
CA GLU A 437 -17.30 26.25 -14.94
C GLU A 437 -16.03 26.04 -14.10
N GLN A 438 -15.98 24.99 -13.26
CA GLN A 438 -14.79 24.72 -12.46
C GLN A 438 -13.71 24.02 -13.29
N PRO A 439 -12.50 24.59 -13.40
CA PRO A 439 -11.43 23.97 -14.16
C PRO A 439 -11.00 22.64 -13.51
N PRO A 440 -10.59 21.66 -14.32
CA PRO A 440 -10.05 20.42 -13.80
C PRO A 440 -8.76 20.70 -13.01
N LEU A 441 -8.51 19.87 -12.01
CA LEU A 441 -7.34 20.01 -11.14
C LEU A 441 -6.17 19.21 -11.72
N PRO A 442 -5.03 19.85 -12.00
CA PRO A 442 -3.85 19.15 -12.44
C PRO A 442 -3.26 18.27 -11.34
N LEU A 443 -2.92 17.04 -11.71
CA LEU A 443 -2.10 16.14 -10.92
C LEU A 443 -0.64 16.51 -11.14
N LEU A 444 0.01 17.03 -10.09
CA LEU A 444 1.39 17.55 -10.19
C LEU A 444 2.44 16.46 -10.48
N GLY A 445 2.12 15.20 -10.16
CA GLY A 445 3.04 14.08 -10.20
C GLY A 445 4.04 14.05 -9.04
N SER A 446 4.91 13.05 -9.02
CA SER A 446 5.96 12.87 -7.99
C SER A 446 7.03 11.88 -8.45
N TYR A 447 8.00 11.55 -7.59
CA TYR A 447 9.06 10.60 -7.88
C TYR A 447 9.14 9.53 -6.80
N ARG A 448 9.51 8.31 -7.20
CA ARG A 448 9.66 7.19 -6.28
C ARG A 448 10.95 6.44 -6.57
N ARG A 449 11.72 6.15 -5.52
CA ARG A 449 12.96 5.37 -5.58
C ARG A 449 12.71 3.99 -6.16
N LEU A 450 13.58 3.57 -7.08
CA LEU A 450 13.49 2.26 -7.74
C LEU A 450 13.76 1.11 -6.78
N LEU A 451 14.84 1.21 -5.99
CA LEU A 451 15.29 0.18 -5.06
C LEU A 451 15.23 0.67 -3.62
N LEU A 452 14.84 -0.22 -2.71
CA LEU A 452 14.92 0.00 -1.27
C LEU A 452 15.72 -1.11 -0.60
N ARG A 453 16.40 -0.76 0.49
CA ARG A 453 17.08 -1.71 1.39
C ARG A 453 16.45 -1.65 2.77
N PRO A 454 16.05 -2.79 3.35
CA PRO A 454 15.54 -2.79 4.72
C PRO A 454 16.64 -2.36 5.70
N ARG A 455 16.30 -1.53 6.69
CA ARG A 455 17.22 -1.11 7.76
C ARG A 455 17.02 -1.97 9.00
N ARG A 456 18.03 -2.05 9.87
CA ARG A 456 18.00 -2.80 11.15
C ARG A 456 17.42 -4.22 10.99
N MET A 457 17.82 -4.91 9.90
CA MET A 457 17.28 -6.22 9.54
C MET A 457 17.98 -7.37 10.30
N SER A 458 17.16 -8.23 10.91
CA SER A 458 17.52 -9.46 11.62
C SER A 458 16.51 -10.56 11.33
N TRP A 459 16.91 -11.83 11.47
CA TRP A 459 16.02 -12.97 11.32
C TRP A 459 16.45 -14.14 12.21
N GLU A 460 15.49 -15.00 12.50
CA GLU A 460 15.65 -16.21 13.30
C GLU A 460 14.84 -17.35 12.69
N LEU A 461 15.40 -18.56 12.73
CA LEU A 461 14.69 -19.78 12.35
C LEU A 461 13.96 -20.30 13.59
N LEU A 462 12.64 -20.40 13.50
CA LEU A 462 11.81 -21.01 14.51
C LEU A 462 11.69 -22.50 14.17
N GLN A 463 12.01 -23.37 15.12
CA GLN A 463 11.76 -24.80 14.94
C GLN A 463 10.25 -25.01 14.75
N ALA A 464 9.87 -25.94 13.88
CA ALA A 464 8.49 -26.41 13.79
C ALA A 464 8.14 -27.04 15.14
N SER A 465 7.63 -26.27 16.09
CA SER A 465 6.81 -26.83 17.15
C SER A 465 5.69 -27.55 16.44
N SER A 466 5.46 -28.81 16.79
CA SER A 466 4.24 -29.55 16.49
C SER A 466 3.07 -28.57 16.46
N HIS A 467 2.24 -28.65 15.43
CA HIS A 467 1.02 -27.87 15.30
C HIS A 467 0.09 -28.14 16.50
N GLU A 468 0.43 -27.62 17.68
CA GLU A 468 -0.52 -27.28 18.70
C GLU A 468 -1.29 -26.12 18.10
N THR A 469 -2.45 -26.48 17.57
CA THR A 469 -3.59 -25.60 17.52
C THR A 469 -3.56 -24.70 18.76
N HIS A 470 -3.30 -23.42 18.57
CA HIS A 470 -3.92 -22.40 19.41
C HIS A 470 -5.44 -22.47 19.16
N ARG A 471 -6.05 -23.58 19.58
CA ARG A 471 -7.48 -23.68 19.84
C ARG A 471 -7.66 -23.01 21.20
N ASP A 472 -8.29 -21.85 21.17
CA ASP A 472 -9.20 -21.35 22.19
C ASP A 472 -8.95 -21.79 23.63
N SER A 473 -7.87 -21.27 24.20
CA SER A 473 -7.73 -21.05 25.64
C SER A 473 -7.33 -19.59 25.88
N ARG A 474 -8.18 -18.67 25.41
CA ARG A 474 -8.10 -17.24 25.71
C ARG A 474 -9.48 -16.68 26.06
N GLU A 475 -10.17 -17.37 26.95
CA GLU A 475 -11.05 -16.69 27.90
C GLU A 475 -10.20 -16.32 29.12
N MET A 476 -10.43 -15.12 29.67
CA MET A 476 -9.89 -14.63 30.95
C MET A 476 -8.47 -14.03 31.06
N SER A 477 -7.90 -13.45 30.00
CA SER A 477 -7.06 -12.26 30.24
C SER A 477 -7.16 -11.28 29.07
N GLY A 478 -7.71 -10.08 29.32
CA GLY A 478 -7.97 -9.03 28.33
C GLY A 478 -6.68 -8.36 27.81
N GLN A 479 -5.68 -9.16 27.42
CA GLN A 479 -4.35 -8.68 27.08
C GLN A 479 -3.88 -9.20 25.69
N LEU A 480 -3.90 -8.34 24.64
CA LEU A 480 -3.11 -8.58 23.40
C LEU A 480 -1.59 -8.68 23.69
N PRO A 481 -0.84 -9.68 23.23
CA PRO A 481 0.54 -9.88 23.64
C PRO A 481 1.47 -8.71 23.27
N SER A 482 2.32 -8.27 24.21
CA SER A 482 3.58 -7.60 23.87
C SER A 482 4.49 -8.68 23.26
N TRP A 483 5.09 -8.43 22.09
CA TRP A 483 5.89 -9.48 21.45
C TRP A 483 7.17 -9.75 22.25
N GLN A 484 7.26 -10.94 22.85
CA GLN A 484 8.50 -11.62 23.21
C GLN A 484 8.73 -12.79 22.26
N LEU A 485 9.95 -12.95 21.72
CA LEU A 485 10.34 -14.16 20.99
C LEU A 485 10.04 -15.39 21.86
N PRO A 486 9.46 -16.48 21.32
CA PRO A 486 9.30 -17.72 22.07
C PRO A 486 10.68 -18.17 22.56
N LYS A 487 10.91 -18.14 23.88
CA LYS A 487 12.14 -18.70 24.47
C LYS A 487 12.06 -20.22 24.37
N GLY A 488 13.14 -20.83 23.87
CA GLY A 488 13.23 -22.25 23.52
C GLY A 488 12.59 -23.19 24.55
N ALA A 489 11.68 -24.04 24.08
CA ALA A 489 11.05 -25.07 24.89
C ALA A 489 11.88 -26.37 24.81
N ARG A 490 12.15 -26.93 25.99
CA ARG A 490 12.86 -28.18 26.22
C ARG A 490 12.07 -29.38 25.68
N ARG A 491 12.82 -30.45 25.40
CA ARG A 491 12.37 -31.78 24.99
C ARG A 491 11.44 -32.39 26.05
N GLU A 492 10.17 -32.58 25.73
CA GLU A 492 9.36 -33.66 26.30
C GLU A 492 8.52 -34.28 25.19
N ALA A 493 8.52 -35.61 25.16
CA ALA A 493 7.88 -36.44 24.15
C ALA A 493 6.53 -36.92 24.68
N VAL A 494 5.43 -36.72 23.96
CA VAL A 494 4.20 -37.52 24.14
C VAL A 494 3.47 -37.69 22.81
N GLU A 495 2.98 -38.92 22.62
CA GLU A 495 2.32 -39.50 21.46
C GLU A 495 0.95 -38.91 21.10
N GLY A 496 0.71 -38.80 19.79
CA GLY A 496 -0.44 -39.39 19.10
C GLY A 496 -1.82 -38.76 19.26
N GLN A 497 -2.28 -38.04 18.21
CA GLN A 497 -3.56 -38.30 17.53
C GLN A 497 -3.75 -37.39 16.29
N ARG A 498 -4.18 -37.99 15.18
CA ARG A 498 -4.45 -37.35 13.87
C ARG A 498 -5.82 -36.68 13.85
N MET A 499 -5.93 -35.48 13.27
CA MET A 499 -7.18 -34.97 12.67
C MET A 499 -6.90 -34.23 11.36
N GLU A 500 -7.76 -34.50 10.38
CA GLU A 500 -7.69 -34.06 8.98
C GLU A 500 -8.04 -32.58 8.81
N ALA A 501 -7.28 -31.86 7.97
CA ALA A 501 -7.58 -30.51 7.52
C ALA A 501 -7.66 -30.47 5.98
N ALA A 502 -8.82 -30.06 5.48
CA ALA A 502 -9.15 -29.99 4.06
C ALA A 502 -8.22 -29.01 3.31
N ALA A 503 -7.53 -29.55 2.30
CA ALA A 503 -6.64 -28.86 1.38
C ALA A 503 -7.40 -28.25 0.20
N THR A 504 -7.09 -27.01 -0.17
CA THR A 504 -7.26 -26.54 -1.56
C THR A 504 -6.30 -25.38 -1.86
N VAL A 505 -5.06 -25.70 -2.24
CA VAL A 505 -4.22 -24.86 -3.14
C VAL A 505 -3.37 -25.82 -3.98
N GLY A 506 -3.38 -25.61 -5.29
CA GLY A 506 -2.85 -26.52 -6.32
C GLY A 506 -1.38 -26.91 -6.13
N MET A 507 -1.15 -28.21 -6.25
CA MET A 507 0.15 -28.86 -6.35
C MET A 507 0.86 -28.38 -7.62
N LEU A 508 2.06 -27.83 -7.45
CA LEU A 508 3.15 -28.03 -8.40
C LEU A 508 3.98 -29.18 -7.83
N ASP A 509 4.30 -30.16 -8.67
CA ASP A 509 4.94 -31.43 -8.33
C ASP A 509 6.09 -31.29 -7.32
N ALA A 510 5.82 -31.73 -6.09
CA ALA A 510 6.80 -31.93 -5.05
C ALA A 510 7.10 -33.43 -4.94
N SER A 511 7.79 -33.97 -5.94
CA SER A 511 8.57 -35.19 -5.76
C SER A 511 9.93 -34.82 -5.17
N ALA A 512 9.92 -34.49 -3.88
CA ALA A 512 11.10 -34.41 -3.03
C ALA A 512 10.69 -34.80 -1.60
N GLU A 513 10.91 -36.06 -1.28
CA GLU A 513 10.72 -36.62 0.05
C GLU A 513 11.58 -35.88 1.09
N GLY A 514 10.97 -35.39 2.17
CA GLY A 514 11.65 -35.20 3.46
C GLY A 514 12.37 -33.87 3.76
N GLU A 515 12.09 -32.75 3.07
CA GLU A 515 12.63 -31.46 3.54
C GLU A 515 11.89 -30.98 4.81
N ALA A 516 12.59 -30.96 5.95
CA ALA A 516 12.08 -30.40 7.20
C ALA A 516 11.60 -28.95 7.01
N THR A 517 10.33 -28.69 7.30
CA THR A 517 9.74 -27.35 7.25
C THR A 517 10.10 -26.58 8.51
N CYS A 518 10.35 -25.28 8.38
CA CYS A 518 10.52 -24.38 9.53
C CYS A 518 9.74 -23.08 9.36
N ASP A 519 9.61 -22.32 10.44
CA ASP A 519 9.08 -20.98 10.39
C ASP A 519 10.23 -19.98 10.47
N VAL A 520 10.08 -18.80 9.87
CA VAL A 520 11.12 -17.77 9.85
C VAL A 520 10.56 -16.47 10.39
N ALA A 521 11.10 -16.01 11.51
CA ALA A 521 10.82 -14.67 12.03
C ALA A 521 11.81 -13.68 11.40
N VAL A 522 11.29 -12.64 10.75
CA VAL A 522 12.10 -11.57 10.13
C VAL A 522 11.65 -10.23 10.69
N GLN A 523 12.62 -9.39 11.05
CA GLN A 523 12.41 -8.03 11.53
C GLN A 523 13.23 -7.06 10.69
N PHE A 524 12.63 -5.94 10.29
CA PHE A 524 13.31 -4.87 9.55
C PHE A 524 12.49 -3.58 9.51
N ASP A 525 13.12 -2.48 9.14
CA ASP A 525 12.44 -1.20 8.94
C ASP A 525 12.34 -0.86 7.46
N LEU A 526 11.23 -0.24 7.08
CA LEU A 526 11.07 0.39 5.78
C LEU A 526 10.64 1.86 5.92
N PRO A 527 11.02 2.73 4.97
CA PRO A 527 10.57 4.11 4.94
C PRO A 527 9.06 4.21 4.69
N PRO A 528 8.45 5.40 4.88
CA PRO A 528 7.05 5.63 4.53
C PRO A 528 6.77 5.28 3.07
N GLY A 529 5.55 4.79 2.79
CA GLY A 529 5.13 4.46 1.43
C GLY A 529 5.77 3.21 0.80
N ALA A 530 6.61 2.48 1.54
CA ALA A 530 7.14 1.16 1.14
C ALA A 530 6.23 0.02 1.59
N TYR A 531 6.27 -1.10 0.86
CA TYR A 531 5.42 -2.28 1.10
C TYR A 531 6.27 -3.45 1.59
N ALA A 532 6.05 -3.92 2.83
CA ALA A 532 6.77 -5.08 3.37
C ALA A 532 6.51 -6.36 2.59
N THR A 533 5.32 -6.49 2.00
CA THR A 533 5.00 -7.61 1.09
C THR A 533 5.91 -7.65 -0.13
N MET A 534 6.40 -6.51 -0.64
CA MET A 534 7.34 -6.48 -1.77
C MET A 534 8.76 -6.87 -1.35
N ALA A 535 9.18 -6.54 -0.12
CA ALA A 535 10.44 -7.02 0.44
C ALA A 535 10.40 -8.54 0.66
N LEU A 536 9.29 -9.07 1.16
CA LEU A 536 9.11 -10.51 1.36
C LEU A 536 8.95 -11.27 0.05
N ARG A 537 8.23 -10.70 -0.91
CA ARG A 537 8.13 -11.23 -2.29
C ARG A 537 9.52 -11.51 -2.86
N GLU A 538 10.47 -10.59 -2.69
CA GLU A 538 11.85 -10.72 -3.17
C GLU A 538 12.57 -11.99 -2.69
N VAL A 539 12.29 -12.43 -1.45
CA VAL A 539 12.96 -13.58 -0.84
C VAL A 539 12.13 -14.85 -0.84
N MET A 540 10.81 -14.74 -0.93
CA MET A 540 9.91 -15.89 -0.99
C MET A 540 9.81 -16.44 -2.41
N LYS A 541 9.73 -15.57 -3.43
CA LYS A 541 9.60 -15.92 -4.86
C LYS A 541 8.65 -17.08 -5.15
N THR A 542 7.45 -17.01 -4.58
CA THR A 542 6.39 -18.02 -4.77
C THR A 542 5.85 -18.07 -6.20
N GLN A 543 6.21 -17.11 -7.06
CA GLN A 543 5.90 -17.10 -8.48
C GLN A 543 7.19 -16.99 -9.30
N PRO A 544 7.37 -17.78 -10.38
CA PRO A 544 8.54 -17.66 -11.23
C PRO A 544 8.50 -16.37 -12.07
N PRO A 545 9.67 -15.72 -12.33
CA PRO A 545 9.75 -14.62 -13.28
C PRO A 545 9.34 -15.10 -14.69
N PRO A 546 8.74 -14.24 -15.54
CA PRO A 546 8.30 -14.64 -16.87
C PRO A 546 9.51 -15.02 -17.74
N ALA A 547 9.39 -16.12 -18.51
CA ALA A 547 10.44 -16.55 -19.46
C ALA A 547 10.72 -15.49 -20.55
N ARG A 548 9.69 -14.71 -20.92
CA ARG A 548 9.75 -13.46 -21.70
C ARG A 548 8.52 -12.63 -21.30
N LEU A 549 8.62 -11.31 -21.16
CA LEU A 549 7.42 -10.52 -21.44
C LEU A 549 7.08 -10.85 -22.89
N ARG A 550 5.89 -11.38 -23.15
CA ARG A 550 5.31 -11.12 -24.47
C ARG A 550 5.41 -9.61 -24.59
N HIS A 551 6.15 -9.13 -25.60
CA HIS A 551 6.18 -7.70 -25.93
C HIS A 551 4.81 -7.15 -25.62
N ILE A 552 4.72 -6.09 -24.80
CA ILE A 552 3.46 -5.38 -24.62
C ILE A 552 3.05 -5.03 -26.06
N ARG A 553 2.18 -5.85 -26.64
CA ARG A 553 1.75 -5.71 -28.02
C ARG A 553 0.80 -4.55 -27.92
N PHE A 554 1.32 -3.39 -28.28
CA PHE A 554 0.51 -2.31 -28.77
C PHE A 554 -0.06 -2.84 -30.09
N ASP A 555 -1.19 -3.54 -30.02
CA ASP A 555 -1.99 -3.69 -31.24
C ASP A 555 -2.55 -2.29 -31.51
N PRO A 556 -2.29 -1.72 -32.71
CA PRO A 556 -2.70 -0.36 -33.05
C PRO A 556 -4.22 -0.17 -33.05
#